data_AF-A0A060CCV3-F1
#
_entry.id   AF-A0A060CCV3-F1
#
_cell.length_a   1.000
_cell.length_b   1.000
_cell.length_c   1.000
_cell.angle_alpha   90.00
_cell.angle_beta   90.00
_cell.angle_gamma   90.00
#
_symmetry.space_group_name_H-M   'P 1'
#
loop_
_entity.id
_entity.type
_entity.pdbx_description
1 polymer ?
#
loop_
_entity_poly.entity_id
_entity_poly.type
_entity_poly.pdbx_seq_one_letter_code
_entity_poly.pdbx_strand_id
1 'polypeptide(L)'
;EAVTVGEMSSTSIERCIAYTNPQNRALSMVFNFHHLKVDYVDGNKWSRKPFDFQELKSILAELGGGMEAGGGWNALFWNNHDQPRALDRFGDPGHYRVESATMLATVIHLMRGTPFVYMGEEIGMTDPLYTTIDDYRDIEAINAYHELVSGGTPAEEAFAIVHSKARDN
;
A
#
# COMPACT_ATOMS: atom_id res chain seq x y z
N GLU A 1 27.13 6.56 -11.84
CA GLU A 1 25.69 6.88 -11.91
C GLU A 1 25.02 6.47 -10.62
N ALA A 2 23.90 7.11 -10.26
CA ALA A 2 23.11 6.79 -9.08
C ALA A 2 21.63 6.68 -9.48
N VAL A 3 20.88 5.83 -8.78
CA VAL A 3 19.42 5.73 -8.90
C VAL A 3 18.79 6.47 -7.73
N THR A 4 17.85 7.37 -8.02
CA THR A 4 17.11 8.13 -6.99
C THR A 4 15.62 7.82 -7.08
N VAL A 5 15.02 7.45 -5.95
CA VAL A 5 13.59 7.18 -5.83
C VAL A 5 12.99 8.13 -4.80
N GLY A 6 11.90 8.82 -5.18
CA GLY A 6 11.16 9.69 -4.27
C GLY A 6 9.90 9.01 -3.75
N GLU A 7 9.64 9.13 -2.45
CA GLU A 7 8.36 8.76 -1.86
C GLU A 7 7.39 9.95 -1.94
N MET A 8 6.23 9.75 -2.57
CA MET A 8 5.26 10.81 -2.77
C MET A 8 3.90 10.44 -2.16
N SER A 9 3.56 11.07 -1.03
CA SER A 9 2.36 10.75 -0.24
C SER A 9 1.03 11.07 -0.95
N SER A 10 0.99 12.16 -1.72
CA SER A 10 -0.13 12.57 -2.57
C SER A 10 0.38 13.28 -3.82
N THR A 11 0.22 12.63 -4.98
CA THR A 11 0.69 13.17 -6.27
C THR A 11 -0.30 12.91 -7.38
N SER A 12 -0.34 13.82 -8.35
CA SER A 12 -0.98 13.55 -9.63
C SER A 12 0.02 12.90 -10.59
N ILE A 13 -0.48 12.24 -11.64
CA ILE A 13 0.36 11.64 -12.68
C ILE A 13 1.28 12.70 -13.31
N GLU A 14 0.77 13.90 -13.55
CA GLU A 14 1.55 14.99 -14.15
C GLU A 14 2.75 15.38 -13.28
N ARG A 15 2.59 15.38 -11.95
CA ARG A 15 3.69 15.63 -11.01
C ARG A 15 4.69 14.47 -11.00
N CYS A 16 4.22 13.23 -11.00
CA CYS A 16 5.09 12.05 -11.09
C CYS A 16 5.94 12.08 -12.37
N ILE A 17 5.34 12.44 -13.51
CA ILE A 17 6.04 12.64 -14.78
C ILE A 17 7.06 13.77 -14.63
N ALA A 18 6.67 14.93 -14.11
CA ALA A 18 7.58 16.06 -13.95
C ALA A 18 8.83 15.69 -13.11
N TYR A 19 8.66 14.88 -12.06
CA TYR A 19 9.78 14.44 -11.23
C TYR A 19 10.65 13.36 -11.86
N THR A 20 10.09 12.48 -12.69
CA THR A 20 10.79 11.26 -13.15
C THR A 20 11.20 11.28 -14.61
N ASN A 21 10.67 12.22 -15.39
CA ASN A 21 11.05 12.35 -16.78
C ASN A 21 12.56 12.70 -16.86
N PRO A 22 13.37 11.92 -17.61
CA PRO A 22 14.82 12.12 -17.69
C PRO A 22 15.25 13.52 -18.17
N GLN A 23 14.44 14.20 -18.98
CA GLN A 23 14.72 15.55 -19.46
C GLN A 23 14.74 16.59 -18.31
N ASN A 24 14.01 16.33 -17.21
CA ASN A 24 13.92 17.24 -16.07
C ASN A 24 15.06 17.06 -15.06
N ARG A 25 15.87 15.99 -15.19
CA ARG A 25 17.07 15.72 -14.38
C ARG A 25 16.83 15.81 -12.86
N ALA A 26 15.68 15.34 -12.40
CA ALA A 26 15.30 15.34 -10.99
C ALA A 26 15.48 13.93 -10.37
N LEU A 27 14.44 13.11 -10.34
CA LEU A 27 14.46 11.75 -9.78
C LEU A 27 14.49 10.69 -10.89
N SER A 28 14.99 9.49 -10.58
CA SER A 28 14.92 8.35 -11.51
C SER A 28 13.52 7.72 -11.55
N MET A 29 12.82 7.67 -10.41
CA MET A 29 11.48 7.09 -10.27
C MET A 29 10.77 7.61 -9.01
N VAL A 30 9.47 7.31 -8.87
CA VAL A 30 8.69 7.65 -7.67
C VAL A 30 7.81 6.50 -7.20
N PHE A 31 7.66 6.39 -5.87
CA PHE A 31 6.54 5.68 -5.27
C PHE A 31 5.30 6.58 -5.28
N ASN A 32 4.16 5.98 -5.60
CA ASN A 32 2.85 6.58 -5.41
C ASN A 32 1.97 5.59 -4.63
N PHE A 33 1.01 6.09 -3.86
CA PHE A 33 0.26 5.28 -2.88
C PHE A 33 -1.22 5.13 -3.22
N HIS A 34 -1.64 5.49 -4.43
CA HIS A 34 -3.08 5.51 -4.78
C HIS A 34 -3.70 4.12 -4.72
N HIS A 35 -3.00 3.10 -5.22
CA HIS A 35 -3.46 1.71 -5.19
C HIS A 35 -3.58 1.15 -3.76
N LEU A 36 -2.92 1.78 -2.79
CA LEU A 36 -2.98 1.41 -1.37
C LEU A 36 -4.00 2.23 -0.58
N LYS A 37 -4.93 2.93 -1.25
CA LYS A 37 -6.00 3.72 -0.61
C LYS A 37 -7.41 3.28 -1.03
N VAL A 38 -7.53 2.24 -1.86
CA VAL A 38 -8.81 1.73 -2.40
C VAL A 38 -9.73 1.10 -1.35
N ASP A 39 -9.23 0.91 -0.14
CA ASP A 39 -9.93 0.38 1.02
C ASP A 39 -10.09 1.43 2.14
N TYR A 40 -9.97 2.71 1.81
CA TYR A 40 -10.24 3.84 2.72
C TYR A 40 -11.64 4.39 2.45
N VAL A 41 -12.42 4.64 3.50
CA VAL A 41 -13.71 5.34 3.43
C VAL A 41 -13.41 6.85 3.44
N ASP A 42 -13.81 7.57 2.38
CA ASP A 42 -13.62 9.02 2.24
C ASP A 42 -12.17 9.48 2.51
N GLY A 43 -11.19 8.65 2.15
CA GLY A 43 -9.77 8.92 2.37
C GLY A 43 -9.29 8.75 3.81
N ASN A 44 -10.16 8.33 4.74
CA ASN A 44 -9.78 8.03 6.12
C ASN A 44 -9.07 6.66 6.21
N LYS A 45 -7.78 6.70 6.58
CA LYS A 45 -6.97 5.50 6.84
C LYS A 45 -7.59 4.61 7.92
N TRP A 46 -8.06 5.20 9.02
CA TRP A 46 -8.65 4.50 10.16
C TRP A 46 -10.13 4.21 9.93
N SER A 47 -10.39 3.51 8.84
CA SER A 47 -11.71 3.00 8.46
C SER A 47 -11.57 1.57 7.96
N ARG A 48 -12.67 0.82 7.96
CA ARG A 48 -12.68 -0.57 7.53
C ARG A 48 -13.78 -0.79 6.50
N LYS A 49 -13.38 -1.05 5.27
CA LYS A 49 -14.24 -1.52 4.18
C LYS A 49 -13.47 -2.56 3.36
N PRO A 50 -14.16 -3.47 2.65
CA PRO A 50 -13.52 -4.25 1.59
C PRO A 50 -12.87 -3.31 0.57
N PHE A 51 -11.71 -3.70 0.05
CA PHE A 51 -11.04 -2.91 -0.99
C PHE A 51 -11.88 -2.87 -2.26
N ASP A 52 -11.87 -1.73 -2.96
CA ASP A 52 -12.52 -1.60 -4.25
C ASP A 52 -11.59 -2.17 -5.35
N PHE A 53 -11.93 -3.36 -5.85
CA PHE A 53 -11.17 -4.03 -6.89
C PHE A 53 -11.22 -3.31 -8.24
N GLN A 54 -12.33 -2.65 -8.58
CA GLN A 54 -12.41 -1.92 -9.84
C GLN A 54 -11.57 -0.66 -9.77
N GLU A 55 -11.62 0.06 -8.65
CA GLU A 55 -10.77 1.22 -8.39
C GLU A 55 -9.29 0.84 -8.44
N LEU A 56 -8.90 -0.26 -7.80
CA LEU A 56 -7.51 -0.76 -7.82
C LEU A 56 -7.01 -0.97 -9.27
N LYS A 57 -7.78 -1.67 -10.09
CA LYS A 57 -7.40 -1.91 -11.49
C LYS A 57 -7.32 -0.62 -12.30
N SER A 58 -8.30 0.28 -12.14
CA SER A 58 -8.31 1.56 -12.84
C SER A 58 -7.08 2.39 -12.49
N ILE A 59 -6.75 2.50 -11.20
CA ILE A 59 -5.55 3.21 -10.73
C ILE A 59 -4.27 2.62 -11.31
N LEU A 60 -4.09 1.29 -11.25
CA LEU A 60 -2.90 0.64 -11.80
C LEU A 60 -2.76 0.87 -13.32
N ALA A 61 -3.87 0.81 -14.06
CA ALA A 61 -3.90 1.05 -15.49
C ALA A 61 -3.59 2.51 -15.85
N GLU A 62 -4.22 3.47 -15.15
CA GLU A 62 -4.04 4.91 -15.36
C GLU A 62 -2.62 5.35 -15.05
N LEU A 63 -2.06 4.92 -13.90
CA LEU A 63 -0.67 5.21 -13.53
C LEU A 63 0.32 4.59 -14.52
N GLY A 64 0.10 3.35 -14.94
CA GLY A 64 0.95 2.68 -15.91
C GLY A 64 0.98 3.41 -17.25
N GLY A 65 -0.20 3.62 -17.85
CA GLY A 65 -0.34 4.27 -19.16
C GLY A 65 0.04 5.75 -19.15
N GLY A 66 -0.35 6.48 -18.10
CA GLY A 66 -0.02 7.90 -17.95
C GLY A 66 1.49 8.14 -17.81
N MET A 67 2.16 7.34 -16.98
CA MET A 67 3.62 7.44 -16.80
C MET A 67 4.37 7.03 -18.06
N GLU A 68 3.90 6.01 -18.79
CA GLU A 68 4.45 5.64 -20.10
C GLU A 68 4.33 6.80 -21.11
N ALA A 69 3.13 7.36 -21.26
CA ALA A 69 2.87 8.45 -22.20
C ALA A 69 3.70 9.72 -21.90
N GLY A 70 3.94 10.01 -20.62
CA GLY A 70 4.75 11.16 -20.18
C GLY A 70 6.26 10.93 -20.12
N GLY A 71 6.74 9.71 -20.40
CA GLY A 71 8.15 9.36 -20.27
C GLY A 71 8.65 9.28 -18.82
N GLY A 72 7.76 9.08 -17.87
CA GLY A 72 8.09 8.84 -16.46
C GLY A 72 8.42 7.37 -16.16
N TRP A 73 8.84 7.12 -14.91
CA TRP A 73 9.18 5.79 -14.41
C TRP A 73 8.56 5.50 -13.03
N ASN A 74 7.89 4.35 -12.93
CA ASN A 74 7.23 3.90 -11.70
C ASN A 74 8.18 3.08 -10.82
N ALA A 75 8.15 3.32 -9.51
CA ALA A 75 8.53 2.33 -8.51
C ALA A 75 7.29 1.51 -8.15
N LEU A 76 7.33 0.21 -8.44
CA LEU A 76 6.20 -0.71 -8.33
C LEU A 76 6.32 -1.50 -7.03
N PHE A 77 5.31 -1.48 -6.18
CA PHE A 77 5.35 -2.16 -4.87
C PHE A 77 3.94 -2.48 -4.38
N TRP A 78 3.86 -3.53 -3.56
CA TRP A 78 2.68 -3.80 -2.73
C TRP A 78 2.90 -3.42 -1.27
N ASN A 79 4.09 -3.74 -0.75
CA ASN A 79 4.40 -3.67 0.66
C ASN A 79 5.55 -2.69 0.94
N ASN A 80 5.53 -2.12 2.13
CA ASN A 80 6.67 -1.48 2.77
C ASN A 80 6.47 -1.55 4.30
N HIS A 81 7.29 -0.83 5.06
CA HIS A 81 7.22 -0.80 6.52
C HIS A 81 6.05 -0.01 7.10
N ASP A 82 5.27 0.70 6.27
CA ASP A 82 4.11 1.51 6.67
C ASP A 82 2.77 0.90 6.23
N GLN A 83 2.78 -0.25 5.55
CA GLN A 83 1.60 -0.86 4.94
C GLN A 83 1.36 -2.25 5.51
N PRO A 84 0.09 -2.64 5.75
CA PRO A 84 -0.23 -4.03 6.06
C PRO A 84 0.18 -4.95 4.89
N ARG A 85 0.38 -6.23 5.18
CA ARG A 85 0.76 -7.23 4.18
C ARG A 85 -0.31 -7.31 3.10
N ALA A 86 0.07 -7.10 1.85
CA ALA A 86 -0.84 -7.13 0.72
C ALA A 86 -1.53 -8.49 0.53
N LEU A 87 -0.94 -9.58 1.04
CA LEU A 87 -1.55 -10.89 1.05
C LEU A 87 -2.82 -10.92 1.91
N ASP A 88 -2.78 -10.36 3.11
CA ASP A 88 -3.93 -10.20 4.01
C ASP A 88 -4.91 -9.15 3.50
N ARG A 89 -4.38 -8.11 2.83
CA ARG A 89 -5.17 -6.97 2.36
C ARG A 89 -5.95 -7.24 1.07
N PHE A 90 -5.34 -7.93 0.11
CA PHE A 90 -5.83 -8.09 -1.26
C PHE A 90 -5.93 -9.55 -1.72
N GLY A 91 -5.48 -10.51 -0.90
CA GLY A 91 -5.50 -11.94 -1.17
C GLY A 91 -6.32 -12.74 -0.16
N ASP A 92 -6.07 -14.05 -0.12
CA ASP A 92 -6.60 -14.95 0.89
C ASP A 92 -5.43 -15.72 1.54
N PRO A 93 -4.92 -15.26 2.70
CA PRO A 93 -3.81 -15.92 3.40
C PRO A 93 -4.20 -17.27 4.01
N GLY A 94 -5.50 -17.57 4.15
CA GLY A 94 -5.99 -18.78 4.82
C GLY A 94 -6.13 -19.96 3.87
N HIS A 95 -6.95 -19.82 2.82
CA HIS A 95 -7.26 -20.91 1.90
C HIS A 95 -6.35 -20.96 0.68
N TYR A 96 -5.90 -19.79 0.20
CA TYR A 96 -5.20 -19.65 -1.08
C TYR A 96 -3.91 -18.83 -0.93
N ARG A 97 -3.13 -19.11 0.14
CA ARG A 97 -1.96 -18.30 0.49
C ARG A 97 -0.96 -18.21 -0.65
N VAL A 98 -0.61 -19.36 -1.25
CA VAL A 98 0.42 -19.45 -2.30
C VAL A 98 -0.09 -18.86 -3.60
N GLU A 99 -1.32 -19.18 -3.98
CA GLU A 99 -1.97 -18.70 -5.19
C GLU A 99 -2.17 -17.19 -5.16
N SER A 100 -2.65 -16.66 -4.02
CA SER A 100 -2.86 -15.22 -3.82
C SER A 100 -1.54 -14.46 -3.83
N ALA A 101 -0.51 -14.94 -3.11
CA ALA A 101 0.80 -14.32 -3.11
C ALA A 101 1.42 -14.32 -4.51
N THR A 102 1.32 -15.44 -5.24
CA THR A 102 1.83 -15.55 -6.61
C THR A 102 1.07 -14.64 -7.57
N MET A 103 -0.25 -14.52 -7.42
CA MET A 103 -1.07 -13.61 -8.21
C MET A 103 -0.67 -12.15 -7.99
N LEU A 104 -0.53 -11.71 -6.74
CA LEU A 104 -0.11 -10.35 -6.40
C LEU A 104 1.29 -10.04 -6.96
N ALA A 105 2.24 -10.96 -6.79
CA ALA A 105 3.58 -10.84 -7.36
C ALA A 105 3.53 -10.73 -8.89
N THR A 106 2.71 -11.53 -9.55
CA THR A 106 2.54 -11.52 -11.02
C THR A 106 2.01 -10.16 -11.51
N VAL A 107 0.98 -9.61 -10.85
CA VAL A 107 0.41 -8.31 -11.22
C VAL A 107 1.48 -7.23 -11.19
N ILE A 108 2.25 -7.11 -10.10
CA ILE A 108 3.18 -6.00 -9.93
C ILE A 108 4.46 -6.16 -10.75
N HIS A 109 4.97 -7.38 -10.93
CA HIS A 109 6.23 -7.63 -11.66
C HIS A 109 6.07 -7.58 -13.18
N LEU A 110 4.85 -7.77 -13.70
CA LEU A 110 4.58 -7.69 -15.15
C LEU A 110 4.14 -6.29 -15.61
N MET A 111 4.09 -5.31 -14.71
CA MET A 111 3.85 -3.91 -15.04
C MET A 111 5.14 -3.18 -15.46
N ARG A 112 5.01 -2.08 -16.20
CA ARG A 112 6.14 -1.22 -16.60
C ARG A 112 6.63 -0.38 -15.42
N GLY A 113 7.83 -0.69 -14.93
CA GLY A 113 8.51 0.05 -13.87
C GLY A 113 9.61 -0.78 -13.22
N THR A 114 10.05 -0.37 -12.04
CA THR A 114 11.00 -1.12 -11.21
C THR A 114 10.27 -1.75 -10.02
N PRO A 115 10.16 -3.08 -9.93
CA PRO A 115 9.57 -3.76 -8.78
C PRO A 115 10.43 -3.62 -7.50
N PHE A 116 9.75 -3.42 -6.38
CA PHE A 116 10.30 -3.45 -5.03
C PHE A 116 9.60 -4.55 -4.24
N VAL A 117 10.40 -5.39 -3.58
CA VAL A 117 9.93 -6.48 -2.73
C VAL A 117 10.30 -6.14 -1.30
N TYR A 118 9.32 -6.16 -0.40
CA TYR A 118 9.57 -5.94 1.03
C TYR A 118 9.89 -7.26 1.73
N MET A 119 10.74 -7.23 2.76
CA MET A 119 11.18 -8.44 3.46
C MET A 119 9.98 -9.27 3.97
N GLY A 120 9.94 -10.55 3.62
CA GLY A 120 8.85 -11.47 3.95
C GLY A 120 7.78 -11.60 2.87
N GLU A 121 7.71 -10.67 1.92
CA GLU A 121 6.79 -10.78 0.77
C GLU A 121 7.09 -12.03 -0.07
N GLU A 122 8.38 -12.34 -0.26
CA GLU A 122 8.87 -13.46 -1.08
C GLU A 122 8.51 -14.84 -0.51
N ILE A 123 8.21 -14.91 0.79
CA ILE A 123 7.76 -16.14 1.48
C ILE A 123 6.25 -16.13 1.78
N GLY A 124 5.53 -15.10 1.34
CA GLY A 124 4.11 -14.93 1.61
C GLY A 124 3.81 -14.76 3.10
N MET A 125 4.60 -13.92 3.77
CA MET A 125 4.39 -13.57 5.18
C MET A 125 3.08 -12.78 5.33
N THR A 126 2.34 -13.11 6.40
CA THR A 126 1.04 -12.52 6.71
C THR A 126 1.15 -11.48 7.81
N ASP A 127 0.09 -10.68 7.99
CA ASP A 127 -0.03 -9.77 9.12
C ASP A 127 0.10 -10.54 10.46
N PRO A 128 0.60 -9.87 11.53
CA PRO A 128 0.78 -10.50 12.83
C PRO A 128 -0.58 -10.87 13.45
N LEU A 129 -0.63 -12.02 14.15
CA LEU A 129 -1.83 -12.50 14.85
C LEU A 129 -2.02 -11.82 16.22
N TYR A 130 -1.87 -10.50 16.28
CA TYR A 130 -2.11 -9.72 17.49
C TYR A 130 -3.57 -9.78 17.89
N THR A 131 -3.81 -9.84 19.19
CA THR A 131 -5.16 -10.02 19.75
C THR A 131 -5.61 -8.83 20.59
N THR A 132 -4.68 -7.95 20.96
CA THR A 132 -4.95 -6.76 21.76
C THR A 132 -4.12 -5.57 21.31
N ILE A 133 -4.55 -4.34 21.65
CA ILE A 133 -3.77 -3.13 21.35
C ILE A 133 -2.41 -3.11 22.06
N ASP A 134 -2.27 -3.83 23.18
CA ASP A 134 -1.03 -3.91 23.97
C ASP A 134 0.09 -4.70 23.24
N ASP A 135 -0.28 -5.48 22.22
CA ASP A 135 0.68 -6.17 21.35
C ASP A 135 1.39 -5.20 20.39
N TYR A 136 0.76 -4.06 20.07
CA TYR A 136 1.29 -3.05 19.15
C TYR A 136 2.40 -2.21 19.78
N ARG A 137 3.31 -1.72 18.94
CA ARG A 137 4.39 -0.81 19.30
C ARG A 137 4.32 0.49 18.51
N ASP A 138 3.69 0.49 17.34
CA ASP A 138 3.45 1.68 16.56
C ASP A 138 2.56 2.69 17.32
N ILE A 139 3.11 3.88 17.54
CA ILE A 139 2.41 4.97 18.22
C ILE A 139 1.21 5.47 17.41
N GLU A 140 1.26 5.37 16.08
CA GLU A 140 0.13 5.75 15.22
C GLU A 140 -1.07 4.82 15.47
N ALA A 141 -0.83 3.51 15.52
CA ALA A 141 -1.84 2.50 15.84
C ALA A 141 -2.42 2.67 17.25
N ILE A 142 -1.56 2.88 18.26
CA ILE A 142 -1.98 3.07 19.66
C ILE A 142 -2.85 4.33 19.78
N ASN A 143 -2.41 5.44 19.21
CA ASN A 143 -3.17 6.69 19.27
C ASN A 143 -4.51 6.57 18.52
N ALA A 144 -4.51 5.97 17.32
CA ALA A 144 -5.73 5.77 16.56
C ALA A 144 -6.76 4.91 17.30
N TYR A 145 -6.32 3.84 17.97
CA TYR A 145 -7.19 3.03 18.81
C TYR A 145 -7.86 3.87 19.90
N HIS A 146 -7.06 4.63 20.66
CA HIS A 146 -7.60 5.47 21.74
C HIS A 146 -8.50 6.59 21.23
N GLU A 147 -8.17 7.21 20.10
CA GLU A 147 -9.00 8.22 19.46
C GLU A 147 -10.36 7.64 19.04
N LEU A 148 -10.38 6.49 18.35
CA LEU A 148 -11.61 5.80 17.95
C LEU A 148 -12.49 5.45 19.16
N VAL A 149 -11.89 4.87 20.20
CA VAL A 149 -12.61 4.51 21.44
C VAL A 149 -13.17 5.76 22.12
N SER A 150 -12.38 6.83 22.23
CA SER A 150 -12.83 8.09 22.82
C SER A 150 -13.92 8.78 22.00
N GLY A 151 -13.92 8.55 20.68
CA GLY A 151 -14.94 9.01 19.74
C GLY A 151 -16.22 8.17 19.75
N GLY A 152 -16.28 7.10 20.55
CA GLY A 152 -17.47 6.27 20.73
C GLY A 152 -17.50 4.97 19.91
N THR A 153 -16.43 4.66 19.16
CA THR A 153 -16.30 3.34 18.52
C THR A 153 -16.08 2.26 19.58
N PRO A 154 -16.83 1.14 19.56
CA PRO A 154 -16.59 0.02 20.46
C PRO A 154 -15.14 -0.47 20.39
N ALA A 155 -14.54 -0.82 21.53
CA ALA A 155 -13.13 -1.24 21.60
C ALA A 155 -12.75 -2.37 20.64
N GLU A 156 -13.62 -3.38 20.50
CA GLU A 156 -13.42 -4.49 19.56
C GLU A 156 -13.40 -4.01 18.10
N GLU A 157 -14.28 -3.08 17.73
CA GLU A 157 -14.34 -2.51 16.38
C GLU A 157 -13.15 -1.59 16.13
N ALA A 158 -12.77 -0.75 17.10
CA ALA A 158 -11.58 0.10 17.03
C ALA A 158 -10.31 -0.74 16.84
N PHE A 159 -10.19 -1.85 17.58
CA PHE A 159 -9.10 -2.80 17.41
C PHE A 159 -9.11 -3.43 16.02
N ALA A 160 -10.27 -3.89 15.52
CA ALA A 160 -10.37 -4.48 14.19
C ALA A 160 -10.02 -3.50 13.05
N ILE A 161 -10.37 -2.21 13.19
CA ILE A 161 -9.95 -1.15 12.27
C ILE A 161 -8.43 -1.01 12.30
N VAL A 162 -7.85 -0.83 13.48
CA VAL A 162 -6.40 -0.63 13.64
C VAL A 162 -5.62 -1.83 13.13
N HIS A 163 -6.06 -3.04 13.47
CA HIS A 163 -5.44 -4.29 13.04
C HIS A 163 -5.35 -4.41 11.52
N SER A 164 -6.35 -3.92 10.79
CA SER A 164 -6.36 -3.97 9.32
C SER A 164 -5.48 -2.90 8.63
N LYS A 165 -4.89 -1.95 9.37
CA LYS A 165 -4.25 -0.75 8.82
C LYS A 165 -2.90 -0.38 9.46
N ALA A 166 -2.56 -1.01 10.57
CA ALA A 166 -1.37 -0.70 11.35
C ALA A 166 -0.10 -0.99 10.55
N ARG A 167 0.97 -0.29 10.92
CA ARG A 167 2.29 -0.43 10.31
C ARG A 167 3.05 -1.65 10.82
N ASP A 168 2.73 -2.09 12.04
CA ASP A 168 3.30 -3.29 12.64
C ASP A 168 2.84 -4.51 11.83
N ASN A 169 3.75 -5.05 11.02
CA ASN A 169 3.53 -6.08 9.99
C ASN A 169 4.59 -7.19 9.98
#